data_AF-A0A922SCT0-F1
#
_entry.id   AF-A0A922SCT0-F1
#
_cell.length_a   1.000
_cell.length_b   1.000
_cell.length_c   1.000
_cell.angle_alpha   90.00
_cell.angle_beta   90.00
_cell.angle_gamma   90.00
#
_symmetry.space_group_name_H-M   'P 1'
#
loop_
_entity.id
_entity.type
_entity.pdbx_description
1 polymer ?
#
loop_
_entity_poly.entity_id
_entity_poly.type
_entity_poly.pdbx_seq_one_letter_code
_entity_poly.pdbx_strand_id
1 'polypeptide(L)'
;MDEQKLHSVKWYRDTNEIFRYNPTQQPSIRLFNISDVMVQGGECQPDYCVVRVMPPPISTRAAYTCEVSTEGPRFQIARKTKHMTVVAMPQADPVIIGAPKVLKPGEQVFLNCTSDFSLPPSDINWYIDEELQKPEPWQKTEVTGNQPGGLRRSWRVMRVRVPTTASGSLRVRCESILLVEPPVVRDANTIITIHSRTQLSKYVSNISGTNVVNTGLLIATIVLWTLIKISRLTSL
;
A
#
# COMPACT_ATOMS: atom_id res chain seq x y z
N MET A 1 -28.45 -29.36 -25.75
CA MET A 1 -28.31 -30.70 -25.11
C MET A 1 -29.71 -31.24 -24.85
N ASP A 2 -30.62 -31.05 -25.82
CA ASP A 2 -32.01 -30.70 -25.49
C ASP A 2 -32.99 -31.88 -25.60
N GLU A 3 -32.46 -33.09 -25.84
CA GLU A 3 -33.25 -34.31 -26.03
C GLU A 3 -32.90 -35.44 -25.04
N GLN A 4 -31.93 -35.24 -24.15
CA GLN A 4 -31.53 -36.27 -23.17
C GLN A 4 -31.99 -35.93 -21.77
N LYS A 5 -32.70 -36.87 -21.15
CA LYS A 5 -33.18 -36.79 -19.79
C LYS A 5 -32.01 -36.76 -18.81
N LEU A 6 -32.07 -35.84 -17.85
CA LEU A 6 -31.08 -35.73 -16.77
C LEU A 6 -31.11 -37.00 -15.89
N HIS A 7 -29.94 -37.63 -15.72
CA HIS A 7 -29.76 -38.75 -14.80
C HIS A 7 -29.27 -38.27 -13.43
N SER A 8 -28.20 -37.48 -13.39
CA SER A 8 -27.73 -36.91 -12.12
C SER A 8 -26.84 -35.69 -12.29
N VAL A 9 -26.85 -34.83 -11.27
CA VAL A 9 -25.87 -33.75 -11.07
C VAL A 9 -25.07 -34.07 -9.82
N LYS A 10 -23.74 -34.05 -9.92
CA LYS A 10 -22.83 -34.27 -8.79
C LYS A 10 -21.90 -33.08 -8.64
N TRP A 11 -21.63 -32.72 -7.39
CA TRP A 11 -20.60 -31.76 -7.06
C TRP A 11 -19.46 -32.45 -6.33
N TYR A 12 -18.24 -32.08 -6.73
CA TYR A 12 -17.01 -32.52 -6.13
C TYR A 12 -16.26 -31.32 -5.56
N ARG A 13 -15.65 -31.51 -4.38
CA ARG A 13 -14.54 -30.68 -3.89
C ARG A 13 -13.26 -31.47 -4.07
N ASP A 14 -12.36 -30.94 -4.88
CA ASP A 14 -11.18 -31.61 -5.41
C ASP A 14 -11.56 -32.93 -6.07
N THR A 15 -11.28 -34.05 -5.41
CA THR A 15 -11.63 -35.41 -5.88
C THR A 15 -12.81 -36.03 -5.15
N ASN A 16 -13.30 -35.41 -4.08
CA ASN A 16 -14.32 -35.97 -3.20
C ASN A 16 -15.71 -35.50 -3.60
N GLU A 17 -16.64 -36.43 -3.78
CA GLU A 17 -18.05 -36.10 -3.99
C GLU A 17 -18.64 -35.52 -2.70
N ILE A 18 -19.30 -34.38 -2.79
CA ILE A 18 -19.88 -33.67 -1.63
C ILE A 18 -21.41 -33.57 -1.71
N PHE A 19 -21.96 -33.65 -2.93
CA PHE A 19 -23.39 -33.51 -3.17
C PHE A 19 -23.80 -34.27 -4.43
N ARG A 20 -24.98 -34.90 -4.41
CA ARG A 20 -25.60 -35.55 -5.55
C ARG A 20 -27.09 -35.23 -5.62
N TYR A 21 -27.55 -34.86 -6.81
CA TYR A 21 -28.96 -34.79 -7.18
C TYR A 21 -29.26 -35.86 -8.24
N ASN A 22 -30.29 -36.67 -8.00
CA ASN A 22 -30.85 -37.62 -8.96
C ASN A 22 -32.38 -37.55 -8.90
N PRO A 23 -33.06 -37.06 -9.97
CA PRO A 23 -34.52 -36.84 -9.96
C PRO A 23 -35.34 -38.14 -9.86
N THR A 24 -34.77 -39.31 -10.16
CA THR A 24 -35.49 -40.60 -10.11
C THR A 24 -35.31 -41.34 -8.79
N GLN A 25 -34.44 -40.85 -7.89
CA GLN A 25 -34.18 -41.48 -6.59
C GLN A 25 -34.96 -40.78 -5.46
N GLN A 26 -35.28 -41.54 -4.40
CA GLN A 26 -35.83 -41.01 -3.16
C GLN A 26 -34.85 -41.32 -1.99
N PRO A 27 -34.30 -40.32 -1.28
CA PRO A 27 -34.41 -38.88 -1.58
C PRO A 27 -33.63 -38.53 -2.85
N SER A 28 -34.11 -37.49 -3.54
CA SER A 28 -33.50 -37.00 -4.79
C SER A 28 -32.17 -36.30 -4.56
N ILE A 29 -31.94 -35.78 -3.35
CA ILE A 29 -30.69 -35.15 -2.94
C ILE A 29 -29.98 -36.02 -1.89
N ARG A 30 -28.68 -36.21 -2.06
CA ARG A 30 -27.80 -36.85 -1.09
C ARG A 30 -26.59 -35.96 -0.83
N LEU A 31 -26.26 -35.80 0.44
CA LEU A 31 -25.09 -35.06 0.91
C LEU A 31 -24.05 -36.06 1.39
N PHE A 32 -22.77 -35.78 1.13
CA PHE A 32 -21.66 -36.61 1.59
C PHE A 32 -20.84 -35.81 2.59
N ASN A 33 -20.69 -36.38 3.79
CA ASN A 33 -19.89 -35.77 4.84
C ASN A 33 -18.41 -35.99 4.52
N ILE A 34 -17.67 -34.90 4.31
CA ILE A 34 -16.22 -34.92 4.26
C ILE A 34 -15.68 -33.94 5.29
N SER A 35 -14.52 -34.24 5.88
CA SER A 35 -13.94 -33.51 7.01
C SER A 35 -13.67 -32.04 6.73
N ASP A 36 -13.43 -31.70 5.46
CA ASP A 36 -12.80 -30.44 5.06
C ASP A 36 -13.75 -29.45 4.37
N VAL A 37 -15.06 -29.74 4.31
CA VAL A 37 -16.10 -28.77 3.91
C VAL A 37 -17.45 -29.22 4.45
N MET A 38 -18.20 -28.28 5.03
CA MET A 38 -19.57 -28.54 5.45
C MET A 38 -20.53 -28.20 4.31
N VAL A 39 -21.31 -29.18 3.84
CA VAL A 39 -22.38 -28.94 2.86
C VAL A 39 -23.65 -28.60 3.62
N GLN A 40 -24.15 -27.39 3.46
CA GLN A 40 -25.34 -26.91 4.18
C GLN A 40 -26.64 -27.33 3.48
N GLY A 41 -26.56 -27.79 2.23
CA GLY A 41 -27.68 -28.23 1.43
C GLY A 41 -27.56 -27.77 -0.01
N GLY A 42 -28.64 -27.92 -0.76
CA GLY A 42 -28.72 -27.47 -2.14
C GLY A 42 -30.14 -27.50 -2.67
N GLU A 43 -30.33 -26.85 -3.80
CA GLU A 43 -31.59 -26.77 -4.52
C GLU A 43 -31.33 -27.11 -5.97
N CYS A 44 -32.01 -28.13 -6.49
CA CYS A 44 -31.80 -28.60 -7.85
C CYS A 44 -33.13 -28.88 -8.55
N GLN A 45 -33.20 -28.40 -9.78
CA GLN A 45 -34.21 -28.68 -10.79
C GLN A 45 -33.52 -29.32 -12.01
N PRO A 46 -34.26 -29.81 -13.02
CA PRO A 46 -33.65 -30.34 -14.24
C PRO A 46 -32.69 -29.36 -14.94
N ASP A 47 -32.96 -28.06 -14.85
CA ASP A 47 -32.23 -27.03 -15.60
C ASP A 47 -31.13 -26.32 -14.79
N TYR A 48 -31.18 -26.36 -13.45
CA TYR A 48 -30.18 -25.74 -12.58
C TYR A 48 -30.00 -26.51 -11.29
N CYS A 49 -28.80 -26.39 -10.69
CA CYS A 49 -28.50 -27.03 -9.42
C CYS A 49 -27.49 -26.18 -8.65
N VAL A 50 -27.86 -25.77 -7.45
CA VAL A 50 -27.08 -24.90 -6.57
C VAL A 50 -26.76 -25.65 -5.28
N VAL A 51 -25.50 -25.59 -4.84
CA VAL A 51 -25.03 -26.21 -3.60
C VAL A 51 -24.46 -25.13 -2.70
N ARG A 52 -24.86 -25.14 -1.43
CA ARG A 52 -24.35 -24.22 -0.41
C ARG A 52 -23.32 -24.96 0.45
N VAL A 53 -22.12 -24.39 0.52
CA VAL A 53 -21.01 -24.95 1.28
C VAL A 53 -20.47 -23.91 2.25
N MET A 54 -19.98 -24.37 3.39
CA MET A 54 -19.24 -23.59 4.38
C MET A 54 -17.84 -24.19 4.50
N PRO A 55 -16.86 -23.66 3.73
CA PRO A 55 -15.47 -24.08 3.84
C PRO A 55 -14.86 -23.57 5.16
N PRO A 56 -13.86 -24.27 5.73
CA PRO A 56 -13.14 -23.77 6.88
C PRO A 56 -12.43 -22.45 6.55
N PRO A 57 -12.23 -21.57 7.55
CA PRO A 57 -11.60 -20.26 7.37
C PRO A 57 -10.07 -20.39 7.23
N ILE A 58 -9.59 -21.33 6.43
CA ILE A 58 -8.17 -21.51 6.13
C ILE A 58 -8.03 -21.20 4.64
N SER A 59 -6.96 -20.49 4.25
CA SER A 59 -6.64 -20.09 2.87
C SER A 59 -6.33 -21.31 2.00
N THR A 60 -7.32 -22.16 1.79
CA THR A 60 -7.25 -23.34 0.93
C THR A 60 -8.05 -23.01 -0.32
N ARG A 61 -7.32 -22.82 -1.42
CA ARG A 61 -7.92 -22.81 -2.75
C ARG A 61 -8.34 -24.24 -3.06
N ALA A 62 -9.64 -24.48 -3.23
CA ALA A 62 -10.17 -25.80 -3.55
C ALA A 62 -10.85 -25.78 -4.92
N ALA A 63 -10.74 -26.90 -5.66
CA ALA A 63 -11.39 -27.06 -6.94
C ALA A 63 -12.82 -27.59 -6.74
N TYR A 64 -13.82 -26.87 -7.22
CA TYR A 64 -15.21 -27.32 -7.23
C TYR A 64 -15.58 -27.74 -8.64
N THR A 65 -15.99 -28.99 -8.81
CA THR A 65 -16.37 -29.56 -10.10
C THR A 65 -17.85 -29.93 -10.09
N CYS A 66 -18.61 -29.39 -11.04
CA CYS A 66 -19.95 -29.85 -11.35
C CYS A 66 -19.87 -30.90 -12.47
N GLU A 67 -20.48 -32.06 -12.25
CA GLU A 67 -20.63 -33.14 -13.22
C GLU A 67 -22.13 -33.36 -13.49
N VAL A 68 -22.54 -33.25 -14.75
CA VAL A 68 -23.91 -33.53 -15.20
C VAL A 68 -23.89 -34.77 -16.07
N SER A 69 -24.78 -35.72 -15.78
CA SER A 69 -24.93 -36.98 -16.50
C SER A 69 -26.34 -37.17 -17.02
N THR A 70 -26.48 -37.76 -18.19
CA THR A 70 -27.75 -38.06 -18.84
C THR A 70 -28.10 -39.55 -18.76
N GLU A 71 -29.39 -39.86 -18.88
CA GLU A 71 -29.92 -41.22 -18.83
C GLU A 71 -29.77 -41.93 -20.20
N GLY A 72 -29.88 -43.27 -20.20
CA GLY A 72 -29.79 -44.08 -21.42
C GLY A 72 -30.84 -43.68 -22.48
N PRO A 73 -30.62 -44.01 -23.76
CA PRO A 73 -29.59 -44.92 -24.30
C PRO A 73 -28.23 -44.26 -24.58
N ARG A 74 -28.14 -42.93 -24.54
CA ARG A 74 -26.90 -42.18 -24.75
C ARG A 74 -26.43 -41.55 -23.45
N PHE A 75 -25.56 -42.26 -22.75
CA PHE A 75 -24.93 -41.76 -21.53
C PHE A 75 -23.87 -40.71 -21.88
N GLN A 76 -24.20 -39.45 -21.69
CA GLN A 76 -23.27 -38.33 -21.79
C GLN A 76 -22.94 -37.76 -20.42
N ILE A 77 -21.68 -37.36 -20.23
CA ILE A 77 -21.18 -36.72 -19.02
C ILE A 77 -20.51 -35.41 -19.41
N ALA A 78 -20.94 -34.31 -18.80
CA ALA A 78 -20.33 -32.99 -18.93
C ALA A 78 -19.77 -32.55 -17.58
N ARG A 79 -18.54 -32.02 -17.55
CA ARG A 79 -17.88 -31.53 -16.33
C ARG A 79 -17.36 -30.13 -16.52
N LYS A 80 -17.51 -29.28 -15.50
CA LYS A 80 -16.84 -27.99 -15.40
C LYS A 80 -16.28 -27.79 -14.00
N THR A 81 -15.03 -27.31 -13.95
CA THR A 81 -14.30 -27.07 -12.70
C THR A 81 -14.00 -25.59 -12.55
N LYS A 82 -14.19 -25.07 -11.33
CA LYS A 82 -13.80 -23.72 -10.92
C LYS A 82 -13.09 -23.79 -9.58
N HIS A 83 -12.18 -22.85 -9.33
CA HIS A 83 -11.50 -22.77 -8.05
C HIS A 83 -12.19 -21.73 -7.17
N MET A 84 -12.42 -22.08 -5.91
CA MET A 84 -12.89 -21.15 -4.89
C MET A 84 -11.81 -20.98 -3.83
N THR A 85 -11.50 -19.74 -3.49
CA THR A 85 -10.60 -19.37 -2.40
C THR A 85 -11.41 -18.61 -1.36
N VAL A 86 -11.35 -19.05 -0.10
CA VAL A 86 -11.92 -18.28 1.02
C VAL A 86 -10.86 -17.32 1.53
N VAL A 87 -11.28 -16.07 1.74
CA VAL A 87 -10.41 -14.98 2.17
C VAL A 87 -11.00 -14.22 3.33
N ALA A 88 -10.14 -13.69 4.19
CA ALA A 88 -10.51 -12.74 5.23
C ALA A 88 -9.91 -11.38 4.88
N MET A 89 -10.78 -10.40 4.67
CA MET A 89 -10.38 -9.05 4.31
C MET A 89 -9.93 -8.27 5.56
N PRO A 90 -8.88 -7.42 5.44
CA PRO A 90 -8.50 -6.52 6.53
C PRO A 90 -9.64 -5.53 6.81
N GLN A 91 -9.96 -5.31 8.09
CA GLN A 91 -11.04 -4.40 8.48
C GLN A 91 -10.53 -2.98 8.68
N ALA A 92 -9.30 -2.82 9.18
CA ALA A 92 -8.67 -1.53 9.41
C ALA A 92 -7.64 -1.19 8.33
N ASP A 93 -7.42 0.12 8.14
CA ASP A 93 -6.31 0.65 7.35
C ASP A 93 -4.97 0.30 8.01
N PRO A 94 -3.87 0.17 7.24
CA PRO A 94 -2.56 -0.10 7.81
C PRO A 94 -2.08 1.06 8.69
N VAL A 95 -1.13 0.78 9.58
CA VAL A 95 -0.57 1.79 10.49
C VAL A 95 0.88 2.04 10.12
N ILE A 96 1.23 3.32 9.90
CA ILE A 96 2.60 3.78 9.70
C ILE A 96 3.21 4.18 11.05
N ILE A 97 4.33 3.54 11.40
CA ILE A 97 5.12 3.75 12.62
C ILE A 97 6.52 4.23 12.22
N GLY A 98 7.11 5.10 13.04
CA GLY A 98 8.46 5.63 12.80
C GLY A 98 8.52 6.83 11.86
N ALA A 99 7.38 7.48 11.58
CA ALA A 99 7.29 8.69 10.76
C ALA A 99 7.29 9.96 11.64
N PRO A 100 8.45 10.61 11.88
CA PRO A 100 8.50 11.87 12.62
C PRO A 100 7.85 13.00 11.80
N LYS A 101 7.30 14.01 12.50
CA LYS A 101 6.69 15.18 11.83
C LYS A 101 7.70 16.03 11.06
N VAL A 102 8.96 16.08 11.52
CA VAL A 102 10.03 16.90 10.95
C VAL A 102 11.32 16.09 10.84
N LEU A 103 12.03 16.21 9.72
CA LEU A 103 13.36 15.68 9.46
C LEU A 103 14.33 16.76 9.04
N LYS A 104 15.62 16.59 9.31
CA LYS A 104 16.68 17.45 8.76
C LYS A 104 17.24 16.87 7.47
N PRO A 105 17.72 17.72 6.54
CA PRO A 105 18.45 17.25 5.38
C PRO A 105 19.66 16.41 5.80
N GLY A 106 19.85 15.25 5.15
CA GLY A 106 20.88 14.27 5.48
C GLY A 106 20.48 13.22 6.54
N GLU A 107 19.31 13.34 7.17
CA GLU A 107 18.82 12.31 8.11
C GLU A 107 18.29 11.07 7.38
N GLN A 108 18.27 9.96 8.11
CA GLN A 108 17.72 8.69 7.68
C GLN A 108 16.71 8.19 8.69
N VAL A 109 15.56 7.72 8.21
CA VAL A 109 14.52 7.10 9.05
C VAL A 109 14.10 5.74 8.53
N PHE A 110 13.54 4.95 9.43
CA PHE A 110 12.92 3.67 9.13
C PHE A 110 11.43 3.77 9.41
N LEU A 111 10.65 3.58 8.36
CA LEU A 111 9.19 3.58 8.44
C LEU A 111 8.74 2.12 8.44
N ASN A 112 7.90 1.76 9.40
CA ASN A 112 7.25 0.46 9.44
C ASN A 112 5.78 0.64 9.12
N CYS A 113 5.28 -0.08 8.12
CA CYS A 113 3.87 -0.16 7.84
C CYS A 113 3.39 -1.55 8.20
N THR A 114 2.36 -1.61 9.03
CA THR A 114 1.78 -2.84 9.55
C THR A 114 0.30 -2.91 9.18
N SER A 115 -0.12 -3.98 8.50
CA SER A 115 -1.51 -4.21 8.11
C SER A 115 -2.38 -4.73 9.25
N ASP A 116 -3.69 -4.74 9.02
CA ASP A 116 -4.60 -5.55 9.82
C ASP A 116 -4.49 -7.04 9.47
N PHE A 117 -5.09 -7.89 10.30
CA PHE A 117 -5.15 -9.32 10.04
C PHE A 117 -5.94 -9.62 8.76
N SER A 118 -5.34 -10.45 7.90
CA SER A 118 -5.95 -10.89 6.65
C SER A 118 -5.58 -12.34 6.34
N LEU A 119 -6.32 -12.93 5.40
CA LEU A 119 -6.08 -14.26 4.88
C LEU A 119 -6.34 -14.28 3.37
N PRO A 120 -5.33 -14.48 2.51
CA PRO A 120 -3.90 -14.55 2.82
C PRO A 120 -3.37 -13.24 3.47
N PRO A 121 -2.15 -13.23 4.05
CA PRO A 121 -1.54 -11.98 4.51
C PRO A 121 -1.42 -10.98 3.35
N SER A 122 -1.72 -9.71 3.63
CA SER A 122 -1.64 -8.65 2.63
C SER A 122 -0.19 -8.34 2.23
N ASP A 123 0.04 -7.98 0.98
CA ASP A 123 1.30 -7.39 0.54
C ASP A 123 1.36 -5.91 0.92
N ILE A 124 2.54 -5.43 1.28
CA ILE A 124 2.75 -4.04 1.67
C ILE A 124 3.50 -3.32 0.56
N ASN A 125 2.94 -2.21 0.06
CA ASN A 125 3.60 -1.29 -0.86
C ASN A 125 3.83 0.07 -0.20
N TRP A 126 4.91 0.74 -0.60
CA TRP A 126 5.29 2.05 -0.10
C TRP A 126 5.38 3.01 -1.27
N TYR A 127 4.92 4.24 -1.06
CA TYR A 127 5.05 5.32 -2.02
C TYR A 127 5.64 6.54 -1.32
N ILE A 128 6.55 7.21 -2.01
CA ILE A 128 7.07 8.53 -1.62
C ILE A 128 6.72 9.47 -2.76
N ASP A 129 5.95 10.53 -2.45
CA ASP A 129 5.51 11.52 -3.42
C ASP A 129 4.85 10.88 -4.68
N GLU A 130 3.96 9.91 -4.43
CA GLU A 130 3.25 9.09 -5.43
C GLU A 130 4.12 8.09 -6.22
N GLU A 131 5.42 8.01 -5.95
CA GLU A 131 6.31 7.05 -6.62
C GLU A 131 6.42 5.75 -5.83
N LEU A 132 6.10 4.61 -6.48
CA LEU A 132 6.23 3.27 -5.90
C LEU A 132 7.68 2.95 -5.56
N GLN A 133 7.93 2.69 -4.28
CA GLN A 133 9.24 2.30 -3.77
C GLN A 133 9.44 0.81 -3.94
N LYS A 134 10.32 0.44 -4.89
CA LYS A 134 10.70 -0.95 -5.12
C LYS A 134 11.50 -1.46 -3.92
N PRO A 135 11.08 -2.57 -3.29
CA PRO A 135 11.85 -3.15 -2.19
C PRO A 135 13.18 -3.68 -2.70
N GLU A 136 14.24 -3.51 -1.90
CA GLU A 136 15.48 -4.22 -2.12
C GLU A 136 15.25 -5.75 -1.99
N PRO A 137 16.08 -6.61 -2.62
CA PRO A 137 15.85 -8.06 -2.61
C PRO A 137 15.74 -8.71 -1.21
N TRP A 138 16.35 -8.10 -0.20
CA TRP A 138 16.29 -8.55 1.20
C TRP A 138 15.12 -7.94 2.00
N GLN A 139 14.43 -6.92 1.48
CA GLN A 139 13.29 -6.27 2.13
C GLN A 139 11.99 -6.97 1.72
N LYS A 140 11.75 -8.15 2.29
CA LYS A 140 10.51 -8.90 2.08
C LYS A 140 9.43 -8.43 3.05
N THR A 141 8.17 -8.58 2.65
CA THR A 141 7.03 -8.46 3.56
C THR A 141 7.14 -9.55 4.62
N GLU A 142 7.22 -9.15 5.88
CA GLU A 142 7.22 -10.06 7.01
C GLU A 142 5.79 -10.34 7.47
N VAL A 143 5.57 -11.48 8.11
CA VAL A 143 4.24 -11.92 8.54
C VAL A 143 4.29 -12.49 9.95
N THR A 144 3.21 -12.30 10.72
CA THR A 144 3.09 -12.89 12.05
C THR A 144 3.00 -14.41 11.94
N GLY A 145 3.16 -15.11 13.08
CA GLY A 145 2.70 -16.49 13.19
C GLY A 145 1.20 -16.63 12.92
N ASN A 146 0.75 -17.87 12.71
CA ASN A 146 -0.67 -18.17 12.46
C ASN A 146 -1.50 -17.84 13.71
N GLN A 147 -2.50 -16.99 13.56
CA GLN A 147 -3.55 -16.78 14.55
C GLN A 147 -4.71 -17.77 14.32
N PRO A 148 -5.69 -17.86 15.24
CA PRO A 148 -6.91 -18.62 15.01
C PRO A 148 -7.55 -18.29 13.66
N GLY A 149 -8.00 -19.30 12.92
CA GLY A 149 -8.51 -19.13 11.55
C GLY A 149 -7.44 -18.77 10.52
N GLY A 150 -6.16 -19.05 10.79
CA GLY A 150 -5.07 -18.84 9.83
C GLY A 150 -4.76 -17.37 9.53
N LEU A 151 -5.40 -16.42 10.20
CA LEU A 151 -5.21 -14.99 9.99
C LEU A 151 -3.77 -14.58 10.30
N ARG A 152 -3.23 -13.68 9.49
CA ARG A 152 -1.87 -13.18 9.67
C ARG A 152 -1.84 -11.69 9.38
N ARG A 153 -1.02 -10.99 10.14
CA ARG A 153 -0.69 -9.58 9.92
C ARG A 153 0.63 -9.53 9.18
N SER A 154 0.74 -8.59 8.24
CA SER A 154 1.95 -8.34 7.48
C SER A 154 2.54 -6.98 7.81
N TRP A 155 3.86 -6.85 7.67
CA TRP A 155 4.52 -5.55 7.75
C TRP A 155 5.73 -5.47 6.84
N ARG A 156 6.10 -4.25 6.47
CA ARG A 156 7.33 -3.99 5.71
C ARG A 156 8.00 -2.72 6.18
N VAL A 157 9.30 -2.82 6.44
CA VAL A 157 10.13 -1.67 6.83
C VAL A 157 10.80 -1.06 5.60
N MET A 158 10.60 0.23 5.40
CA MET A 158 11.27 1.03 4.38
C MET A 158 12.26 1.99 5.02
N ARG A 159 13.46 2.08 4.43
CA ARG A 159 14.46 3.07 4.80
C ARG A 159 14.32 4.28 3.90
N VAL A 160 14.09 5.45 4.49
CA VAL A 160 14.03 6.74 3.76
C VAL A 160 15.29 7.53 4.08
N ARG A 161 16.00 7.98 3.04
CA ARG A 161 17.17 8.86 3.16
C ARG A 161 16.82 10.23 2.60
N VAL A 162 16.90 11.26 3.43
CA VAL A 162 16.61 12.63 3.00
C VAL A 162 17.87 13.24 2.40
N PRO A 163 17.88 13.66 1.12
CA PRO A 163 19.03 14.33 0.52
C PRO A 163 19.45 15.58 1.32
N THR A 164 20.74 15.90 1.34
CA THR A 164 21.28 17.05 2.08
C THR A 164 20.81 18.41 1.54
N THR A 165 20.35 18.44 0.29
CA THR A 165 19.79 19.62 -0.40
C THR A 165 18.26 19.67 -0.37
N ALA A 166 17.60 18.64 0.18
CA ALA A 166 16.15 18.56 0.17
C ALA A 166 15.52 19.61 1.10
N SER A 167 14.34 20.10 0.71
CA SER A 167 13.51 21.01 1.48
C SER A 167 12.04 20.77 1.13
N GLY A 168 11.10 21.27 1.94
CA GLY A 168 9.67 21.06 1.71
C GLY A 168 9.13 19.91 2.56
N SER A 169 8.45 18.95 1.96
CA SER A 169 7.89 17.79 2.66
C SER A 169 7.89 16.55 1.79
N LEU A 170 7.84 15.38 2.43
CA LEU A 170 7.68 14.07 1.82
C LEU A 170 6.27 13.57 2.11
N ARG A 171 5.51 13.20 1.09
CA ARG A 171 4.25 12.48 1.25
C ARG A 171 4.52 10.99 1.22
N VAL A 172 4.25 10.33 2.34
CA VAL A 172 4.45 8.89 2.47
C VAL A 172 3.08 8.22 2.46
N ARG A 173 2.85 7.32 1.51
CA ARG A 173 1.69 6.41 1.49
C ARG A 173 2.17 4.98 1.69
N CYS A 174 1.48 4.24 2.55
CA CYS A 174 1.58 2.79 2.61
C CYS A 174 0.27 2.18 2.12
N GLU A 175 0.37 1.15 1.28
CA GLU A 175 -0.77 0.34 0.86
C GLU A 175 -0.62 -1.09 1.39
N SER A 176 -1.69 -1.63 1.95
CA SER A 176 -1.89 -3.03 2.27
C SER A 176 -2.83 -3.64 1.24
N ILE A 177 -2.34 -4.59 0.45
CA ILE A 177 -3.03 -5.17 -0.70
C ILE A 177 -3.30 -6.65 -0.45
N LEU A 178 -4.58 -7.03 -0.44
CA LEU A 178 -4.98 -8.41 -0.47
C LEU A 178 -5.18 -8.84 -1.93
N LEU A 179 -4.37 -9.81 -2.37
CA LEU A 179 -4.34 -10.33 -3.75
C LEU A 179 -5.54 -11.25 -4.07
N VAL A 180 -6.72 -10.66 -4.09
CA VAL A 180 -7.99 -11.27 -4.50
C VAL A 180 -8.50 -10.62 -5.79
N GLU A 181 -9.56 -11.17 -6.39
CA GLU A 181 -10.15 -10.62 -7.62
C GLU A 181 -11.58 -10.14 -7.35
N PRO A 182 -11.87 -8.82 -7.40
CA PRO A 182 -10.92 -7.71 -7.53
C PRO A 182 -10.06 -7.51 -6.27
N PRO A 183 -8.87 -6.89 -6.36
CA PRO A 183 -7.97 -6.72 -5.22
C PRO A 183 -8.57 -5.79 -4.18
N VAL A 184 -8.37 -6.12 -2.90
CA VAL A 184 -8.79 -5.27 -1.78
C VAL A 184 -7.58 -4.48 -1.30
N VAL A 185 -7.67 -3.15 -1.37
CA VAL A 185 -6.58 -2.23 -1.01
C VAL A 185 -7.02 -1.38 0.17
N ARG A 186 -6.14 -1.22 1.14
CA ARG A 186 -6.27 -0.32 2.29
C ARG A 186 -5.00 0.52 2.39
N ASP A 187 -5.11 1.83 2.61
CA ASP A 187 -3.94 2.71 2.63
C ASP A 187 -3.90 3.63 3.85
N ALA A 188 -2.69 4.08 4.17
CA ALA A 188 -2.45 5.08 5.18
C ALA A 188 -1.42 6.08 4.70
N ASN A 189 -1.66 7.35 5.01
CA ASN A 189 -0.91 8.48 4.50
C ASN A 189 -0.33 9.31 5.65
N THR A 190 0.89 9.81 5.49
CA THR A 190 1.52 10.74 6.41
C THR A 190 2.43 11.71 5.68
N ILE A 191 2.62 12.91 6.24
CA ILE A 191 3.47 13.95 5.66
C ILE A 191 4.61 14.24 6.63
N ILE A 192 5.84 14.16 6.12
CA ILE A 192 7.06 14.44 6.89
C ILE A 192 7.65 15.75 6.36
N THR A 193 7.78 16.76 7.22
CA THR A 193 8.33 18.06 6.82
C THR A 193 9.86 18.03 6.87
N ILE A 194 10.53 18.57 5.85
CA ILE A 194 11.99 18.70 5.83
C ILE A 194 12.37 20.10 6.30
N HIS A 195 13.09 20.16 7.42
CA HIS A 195 13.59 21.39 8.02
C HIS A 195 14.52 22.12 7.04
N SER A 196 14.11 23.28 6.55
CA SER A 196 14.98 24.14 5.75
C SER A 196 16.05 24.77 6.66
N ARG A 197 17.35 24.61 6.34
CA ARG A 197 18.34 25.55 6.87
C ARG A 197 18.04 26.91 6.26
N THR A 198 17.66 27.90 7.07
CA THR A 198 17.69 29.29 6.64
C THR A 198 19.13 29.61 6.23
N GLN A 199 19.37 30.03 4.99
CA GLN A 199 20.66 30.62 4.67
C GLN A 199 20.77 31.95 5.43
N LEU A 200 21.68 32.02 6.40
CA LEU A 200 22.07 33.26 7.07
C LEU A 200 22.66 34.32 6.11
N SER A 201 22.92 33.98 4.85
CA SER A 201 23.43 34.90 3.82
C SER A 201 22.45 36.02 3.42
N LYS A 202 21.16 35.92 3.79
CA LYS A 202 20.16 36.97 3.49
C LYS A 202 20.16 38.17 4.46
N TYR A 203 20.94 38.11 5.54
CA TYR A 203 21.02 39.17 6.56
C TYR A 203 22.34 39.95 6.61
N VAL A 204 23.22 39.81 5.61
CA VAL A 204 24.30 40.78 5.44
C VAL A 204 23.73 41.96 4.64
N SER A 205 23.08 42.89 5.34
CA SER A 205 22.86 44.22 4.81
C SER A 205 24.22 44.83 4.47
N ASN A 206 24.40 45.13 3.18
CA ASN A 206 25.50 45.89 2.63
C ASN A 206 25.63 47.18 3.47
N ILE A 207 26.62 47.27 4.35
CA ILE A 207 26.99 48.55 4.96
C ILE A 207 27.49 49.40 3.81
N SER A 208 26.62 50.31 3.42
CA SER A 208 26.78 51.41 2.49
C SER A 208 28.14 52.07 2.62
N GLY A 209 28.70 52.41 1.45
CA GLY A 209 30.00 53.05 1.30
C GLY A 209 30.25 54.18 2.28
N THR A 210 31.38 54.06 2.97
CA THR A 210 32.05 55.22 3.54
C THR A 210 32.55 56.07 2.38
N ASN A 211 31.89 57.22 2.17
CA ASN A 211 32.52 58.32 1.47
C ASN A 211 33.81 58.64 2.23
N VAL A 212 34.95 58.22 1.68
CA VAL A 212 36.25 58.78 2.07
C VAL A 212 36.21 60.23 1.62
N VAL A 213 35.75 61.11 2.52
CA VAL A 213 35.97 62.54 2.38
C VAL A 213 37.48 62.71 2.36
N ASN A 214 38.00 63.07 1.20
CA ASN A 214 39.41 63.33 0.96
C ASN A 214 39.84 64.50 1.86
N THR A 215 40.45 64.18 3.00
CA THR A 215 40.93 65.13 4.01
C THR A 215 42.08 66.02 3.50
N GLY A 216 42.55 65.81 2.26
CA GLY A 216 43.57 66.64 1.62
C GLY A 216 43.11 68.00 1.09
N LEU A 217 41.82 68.19 0.75
CA LEU A 217 41.35 69.45 0.16
C LEU A 217 40.98 70.54 1.18
N LEU A 218 40.61 70.17 2.41
CA LEU A 218 40.22 71.13 3.45
C LEU A 218 41.44 71.82 4.11
N ILE A 219 42.61 71.17 4.12
CA ILE A 219 43.83 71.77 4.68
C ILE A 219 44.42 72.81 3.70
N ALA A 220 44.33 72.57 2.39
CA ALA A 220 44.86 73.49 1.37
C ALA A 220 44.12 74.84 1.34
N THR A 221 42.80 74.85 1.56
CA THR A 221 42.02 76.10 1.57
C THR A 221 42.26 76.92 2.84
N ILE A 222 42.50 76.28 3.99
CA ILE A 222 42.81 76.98 5.24
C ILE A 222 44.21 77.62 5.20
N VAL A 223 45.22 76.93 4.64
CA VAL A 223 46.58 77.48 4.50
C VAL A 223 46.63 78.63 3.48
N LEU A 224 45.83 78.57 2.40
CA LEU A 224 45.75 79.66 1.43
C LEU A 224 45.11 80.91 2.06
N TRP A 225 44.08 80.74 2.89
CA TRP A 225 43.42 81.85 3.59
C TRP A 225 44.31 82.51 4.66
N THR A 226 45.14 81.75 5.37
CA THR A 226 46.07 82.33 6.34
C THR A 226 47.22 83.09 5.67
N LEU A 227 47.76 82.58 4.56
CA LEU A 227 48.83 83.26 3.80
C LEU A 227 48.34 84.56 3.14
N ILE A 228 47.11 84.59 2.60
CA ILE A 228 46.51 85.81 2.02
C ILE A 228 46.23 86.87 3.11
N LYS A 229 45.89 86.44 4.34
CA LYS A 229 45.67 87.36 5.46
C LYS A 229 46.97 87.93 6.01
N ILE A 230 48.06 87.16 5.99
CA ILE A 230 49.39 87.62 6.43
C ILE A 230 50.03 88.57 5.39
N SER A 231 49.86 88.32 4.08
CA SER A 231 50.41 89.23 3.05
C SER A 231 49.72 90.60 2.96
N ARG A 232 48.50 90.74 3.51
CA ARG A 232 47.81 92.03 3.65
C ARG A 232 48.21 92.84 4.88
N LEU A 233 49.00 92.28 5.81
CA LEU A 233 49.43 92.94 7.05
C LEU A 233 50.88 93.45 7.00
N THR A 234 51.61 93.23 5.91
CA THR A 234 53.00 93.69 5.72
C THR A 234 53.17 94.71 4.57
N SER A 235 52.09 95.35 4.13
CA SER A 235 52.10 96.42 3.11
C SER A 235 51.29 97.65 3.55
N LEU A 236 51.49 98.11 4.78
CA LEU A 236 51.23 99.50 5.17
C LEU A 236 52.30 99.96 6.16
#